data_AF-A0A183ALN5-F1
#
_entry.id   AF-A0A183ALN5-F1
#
_cell.length_a   1.000
_cell.length_b   1.000
_cell.length_c   1.000
_cell.angle_alpha   90.00
_cell.angle_beta   90.00
_cell.angle_gamma   90.00
#
_symmetry.space_group_name_H-M   'P 1'
#
loop_
_entity.id
_entity.type
_entity.pdbx_description
1 polymer ?
#
loop_
_entity_poly.entity_id
_entity_poly.type
_entity_poly.pdbx_seq_one_letter_code
_entity_poly.pdbx_strand_id
1 'polypeptide(L)'
;MTAAITSDADTRRALNAAIKGTPVTAEDIKYASANDPNVQSAISWTIHGWPPTVTSDELKQLYMRRASLSVVDSCLMFANRVVIPSSLRSRVLR
;
A
#
# COMPACT_ATOMS: atom_id res chain seq x y z
N MET A 1 3.60 26.77 -4.21
CA MET A 1 3.19 25.64 -3.36
C MET A 1 4.28 24.59 -3.48
N THR A 2 5.19 24.51 -2.52
CA THR A 2 6.39 23.68 -2.57
C THR A 2 5.98 22.21 -2.50
N ALA A 3 6.13 21.46 -3.59
CA ALA A 3 6.06 20.01 -3.53
C ALA A 3 7.27 19.56 -2.72
N ALA A 4 7.05 19.15 -1.47
CA ALA A 4 8.08 18.50 -0.68
C ALA A 4 8.50 17.24 -1.46
N ILE A 5 9.74 17.22 -1.90
CA ILE A 5 10.37 16.01 -2.42
C ILE A 5 10.56 15.14 -1.19
N THR A 6 9.55 14.32 -0.89
CA THR A 6 9.59 13.39 0.24
C THR A 6 10.69 12.38 -0.07
N SER A 7 11.81 12.52 0.61
CA SER A 7 12.99 11.69 0.44
C SER A 7 12.62 10.21 0.62
N ASP A 8 13.30 9.30 -0.06
CA ASP A 8 13.15 7.84 0.13
C ASP A 8 13.26 7.43 1.62
N ALA A 9 14.08 8.14 2.38
CA ALA A 9 14.22 7.94 3.82
C ALA A 9 12.94 8.31 4.61
N ASP A 10 12.23 9.37 4.22
CA ASP A 10 11.02 9.82 4.89
C ASP A 10 9.85 8.87 4.61
N THR A 11 9.75 8.38 3.37
CA THR A 11 8.73 7.40 2.99
C THR A 11 8.95 6.06 3.70
N ARG A 12 10.21 5.58 3.76
CA ARG A 12 10.56 4.36 4.51
C ARG A 12 10.30 4.49 6.01
N ARG A 13 10.53 5.67 6.61
CA ARG A 13 10.14 5.94 8.01
C ARG A 13 8.64 5.84 8.21
N ALA A 14 7.84 6.34 7.27
CA ALA A 14 6.38 6.25 7.34
C ALA A 14 5.90 4.79 7.30
N LEU A 15 6.48 3.95 6.46
CA LEU A 15 6.18 2.51 6.43
C LEU A 15 6.49 1.85 7.77
N ASN A 16 7.70 2.08 8.31
CA ASN A 16 8.10 1.53 9.60
C ASN A 16 7.20 2.00 10.75
N ALA A 17 6.75 3.26 10.71
CA ALA A 17 5.81 3.79 11.68
C ALA A 17 4.42 3.13 11.56
N ALA A 18 3.95 2.87 10.33
CA ALA A 18 2.65 2.26 10.08
C ALA A 18 2.54 0.81 10.57
N ILE A 19 3.64 0.06 10.57
CA ILE A 19 3.67 -1.34 11.05
C ILE A 19 4.14 -1.47 12.50
N LYS A 20 4.56 -0.38 13.13
CA LYS A 20 5.04 -0.39 14.52
C LYS A 20 3.93 -0.86 15.46
N GLY A 21 4.21 -1.90 16.25
CA GLY A 21 3.24 -2.47 17.18
C GLY A 21 2.24 -3.44 16.55
N THR A 22 2.38 -3.75 15.27
CA THR A 22 1.63 -4.84 14.62
C THR A 22 2.47 -6.14 14.63
N PRO A 23 1.84 -7.32 14.55
CA PRO A 23 2.56 -8.60 14.49
C PRO A 23 3.07 -8.94 13.08
N VAL A 24 3.08 -7.97 12.16
CA VAL A 24 3.52 -8.14 10.76
C VAL A 24 4.67 -7.20 10.47
N THR A 25 5.64 -7.69 9.69
CA THR A 25 6.79 -6.90 9.25
C THR A 25 6.57 -6.32 7.84
N ALA A 26 7.41 -5.37 7.43
CA ALA A 26 7.40 -4.86 6.05
C ALA A 26 7.67 -6.00 5.05
N GLU A 27 8.52 -6.97 5.42
CA GLU A 27 8.83 -8.12 4.59
C GLU A 27 7.64 -9.08 4.46
N ASP A 28 6.92 -9.34 5.56
CA ASP A 28 5.67 -10.11 5.54
C ASP A 28 4.66 -9.47 4.58
N ILE A 29 4.49 -8.15 4.67
CA ILE A 29 3.58 -7.38 3.83
C ILE A 29 4.01 -7.46 2.38
N LYS A 30 5.29 -7.21 2.08
CA LYS A 30 5.83 -7.31 0.73
C LYS A 30 5.60 -8.70 0.12
N TYR A 31 5.86 -9.76 0.89
CA TYR A 31 5.63 -11.13 0.46
C TYR A 31 4.14 -11.38 0.21
N ALA A 32 3.26 -10.98 1.13
CA ALA A 32 1.82 -11.14 0.96
C ALA A 32 1.26 -10.31 -0.21
N SER A 33 1.76 -9.09 -0.41
CA SER A 33 1.44 -8.24 -1.56
C SER A 33 1.87 -8.90 -2.87
N ALA A 34 3.01 -9.57 -2.90
CA ALA A 34 3.47 -10.32 -4.07
C ALA A 34 2.63 -11.57 -4.38
N ASN A 35 1.79 -12.03 -3.44
CA ASN A 35 0.90 -13.18 -3.61
C ASN A 35 -0.59 -12.76 -3.73
N ASP A 36 -0.90 -11.47 -3.71
CA ASP A 36 -2.25 -10.93 -3.81
C ASP A 36 -2.40 -10.16 -5.14
N PRO A 37 -3.07 -10.72 -6.16
CA PRO A 37 -3.19 -10.11 -7.48
C PRO A 37 -3.85 -8.72 -7.47
N ASN A 38 -4.77 -8.47 -6.54
CA ASN A 38 -5.40 -7.15 -6.39
C ASN A 38 -4.34 -6.16 -5.88
N VAL A 39 -3.60 -6.52 -4.83
CA VAL A 39 -2.57 -5.62 -4.28
C VAL A 39 -1.44 -5.39 -5.30
N GLN A 40 -1.01 -6.41 -6.04
CA GLN A 40 -0.04 -6.25 -7.13
C GLN A 40 -0.53 -5.28 -8.21
N SER A 41 -1.79 -5.43 -8.63
CA SER A 41 -2.40 -4.54 -9.61
C SER A 41 -2.45 -3.11 -9.09
N ALA A 42 -2.86 -2.92 -7.84
CA ALA A 42 -2.91 -1.60 -7.21
C ALA A 42 -1.52 -0.96 -7.07
N ILE A 43 -0.47 -1.73 -6.73
CA ILE A 43 0.92 -1.25 -6.68
C ILE A 43 1.35 -0.78 -8.08
N SER A 44 1.18 -1.64 -9.08
CA SER A 44 1.54 -1.33 -10.47
C SER A 44 0.81 -0.09 -10.98
N TRP A 45 -0.50 -0.01 -10.78
CA TRP A 45 -1.33 1.13 -11.21
C TRP A 45 -1.06 2.41 -10.42
N THR A 46 -0.61 2.32 -9.17
CA THR A 46 -0.18 3.51 -8.41
C THR A 46 1.11 4.10 -8.99
N ILE A 47 2.00 3.27 -9.54
CA ILE A 47 3.26 3.71 -10.16
C ILE A 47 3.05 4.17 -11.61
N HIS A 48 2.29 3.40 -12.39
CA HIS A 48 2.18 3.59 -13.84
C HIS A 48 0.89 4.31 -14.27
N GLY A 49 -0.04 4.54 -13.36
CA GLY A 49 -1.35 5.10 -13.63
C GLY A 49 -2.46 4.05 -13.59
N TRP A 50 -3.63 4.49 -13.15
CA TRP A 50 -4.80 3.64 -13.00
C TRP A 50 -5.59 3.53 -14.31
N PRO A 51 -6.17 2.36 -14.62
CA PRO A 51 -7.06 2.22 -15.75
C PRO A 51 -8.35 3.06 -15.55
N PRO A 52 -9.03 3.44 -16.63
CA PRO A 52 -10.26 4.23 -16.56
C PRO A 52 -11.43 3.46 -15.91
N THR A 53 -11.36 2.13 -15.88
CA THR A 53 -12.41 1.27 -15.34
C THR A 53 -11.78 0.12 -14.56
N VAL A 54 -12.33 -0.14 -13.37
CA VAL A 54 -11.88 -1.18 -12.44
C VAL A 54 -13.09 -2.01 -12.03
N THR A 55 -13.03 -3.34 -12.23
CA THR A 55 -14.16 -4.25 -12.03
C THR A 55 -14.18 -4.89 -10.63
N SER A 56 -13.01 -5.20 -10.06
CA SER A 56 -12.87 -5.76 -8.71
C SER A 56 -13.32 -4.74 -7.65
N ASP A 57 -14.21 -5.14 -6.75
CA ASP A 57 -14.74 -4.25 -5.70
C ASP A 57 -13.67 -3.80 -4.70
N GLU A 58 -12.71 -4.68 -4.41
CA GLU A 58 -11.56 -4.33 -3.57
C GLU A 58 -10.68 -3.28 -4.24
N LEU A 59 -10.45 -3.42 -5.54
CA LEU A 59 -9.70 -2.45 -6.33
C LEU A 59 -10.47 -1.14 -6.54
N LYS A 60 -11.80 -1.16 -6.60
CA LYS A 60 -12.62 0.07 -6.69
C LYS A 60 -12.41 0.96 -5.48
N GLN A 61 -12.36 0.39 -4.28
CA GLN A 61 -12.10 1.17 -3.05
C GLN A 61 -10.74 1.87 -3.10
N LEU A 62 -9.72 1.19 -3.63
CA LEU A 62 -8.39 1.76 -3.85
C LEU A 62 -8.40 2.81 -4.97
N TYR A 63 -9.07 2.55 -6.09
CA TYR A 63 -9.21 3.47 -7.22
C TYR A 63 -9.86 4.79 -6.82
N MET A 64 -10.92 4.76 -6.00
CA MET A 64 -11.58 5.97 -5.49
C MET A 64 -10.66 6.82 -4.63
N ARG A 65 -9.66 6.19 -4.01
CA ARG A 65 -8.70 6.81 -3.08
C ARG A 65 -7.30 6.98 -3.68
N ARG A 66 -7.14 6.72 -4.99
CA ARG A 66 -5.84 6.64 -5.67
C ARG A 66 -4.96 7.87 -5.52
N ALA A 67 -5.54 9.05 -5.37
CA ALA A 67 -4.80 10.30 -5.15
C ALA A 67 -4.02 10.32 -3.82
N SER A 68 -4.37 9.45 -2.88
CA SER A 68 -3.69 9.28 -1.59
C SER A 68 -2.89 7.98 -1.49
N LEU A 69 -2.81 7.21 -2.59
CA LEU A 69 -2.00 6.00 -2.63
C LEU A 69 -0.55 6.34 -3.00
N SER A 70 0.37 5.61 -2.36
CA SER A 70 1.79 5.64 -2.68
C SER A 70 2.38 4.25 -2.50
N VAL A 71 3.57 4.00 -3.05
CA VAL A 71 4.28 2.74 -2.88
C VAL A 71 5.61 3.02 -2.21
N VAL A 72 5.91 2.27 -1.14
CA VAL A 72 7.15 2.36 -0.38
C VAL A 72 7.68 0.95 -0.17
N ASP A 73 8.90 0.65 -0.61
CA ASP A 73 9.50 -0.69 -0.49
C ASP A 73 8.60 -1.82 -1.00
N SER A 74 7.93 -1.59 -2.14
CA SER A 74 6.93 -2.52 -2.72
C SER A 74 5.70 -2.76 -1.83
N CYS A 75 5.49 -1.97 -0.78
CA CYS A 75 4.30 -1.97 0.05
C CYS A 75 3.37 -0.84 -0.38
N LEU A 76 2.09 -1.16 -0.59
CA LEU A 76 1.08 -0.16 -0.90
C LEU A 76 0.72 0.63 0.37
N MET A 77 0.86 1.94 0.30
CA MET A 77 0.54 2.88 1.37
C MET A 77 -0.71 3.70 0.99
N PHE A 78 -1.58 3.92 1.96
CA PHE A 78 -2.68 4.87 1.89
C PHE A 78 -2.43 5.96 2.93
N ALA A 79 -2.02 7.14 2.47
CA ALA A 79 -1.49 8.21 3.31
C ALA A 79 -0.41 7.67 4.29
N ASN A 80 -0.70 7.66 5.58
CA ASN A 80 0.20 7.19 6.63
C ASN A 80 -0.04 5.75 7.11
N ARG A 81 -0.88 4.98 6.40
CA ARG A 81 -1.20 3.59 6.75
C ARG A 81 -0.77 2.65 5.64
N VAL A 82 -0.29 1.47 6.00
CA VAL A 82 -0.02 0.41 5.02
C VAL A 82 -1.33 -0.31 4.68
N VAL A 83 -1.53 -0.63 3.41
CA VAL A 83 -2.62 -1.50 2.96
C VAL A 83 -2.24 -2.93 3.28
N ILE A 84 -2.95 -3.54 4.24
CA ILE A 84 -2.71 -4.92 4.65
C ILE A 84 -3.37 -5.88 3.64
N PRO A 85 -2.59 -6.74 2.95
CA PRO A 85 -3.13 -7.78 2.07
C PRO A 85 -4.10 -8.68 2.82
N SER A 86 -5.08 -9.21 2.09
CA SER A 86 -6.17 -10.02 2.63
C SER A 86 -5.68 -11.16 3.55
N SER A 87 -4.60 -11.84 3.16
CA SER A 87 -3.97 -12.94 3.90
C SER A 87 -3.39 -12.55 5.27
N LEU A 88 -3.03 -11.28 5.48
CA LEU A 88 -2.46 -10.79 6.73
C LEU A 88 -3.49 -10.12 7.65
N ARG A 89 -4.71 -9.86 7.17
CA ARG A 89 -5.76 -9.16 7.96
C ARG A 89 -6.08 -9.88 9.27
N SER A 90 -6.13 -11.21 9.25
CA SER A 90 -6.39 -12.03 10.46
C SER A 90 -5.30 -11.92 11.53
N ARG A 91 -4.06 -11.62 11.13
CA ARG A 91 -2.93 -11.43 12.06
C ARG A 91 -3.00 -10.06 12.73
N VAL A 92 -3.46 -9.03 12.02
CA VAL A 92 -3.47 -7.63 12.50
C VAL A 92 -4.72 -7.31 13.33
N LEU A 93 -5.85 -7.99 13.10
CA LEU A 93 -7.13 -7.75 13.80
C LEU A 93 -7.27 -8.48 15.15
N ARG A 94 -6.16 -8.91 15.77
CA ARG A 94 -6.17 -9.55 17.08
C ARG A 94 -6.09 -8.54 18.22
#